data_AF-A0A098F299-F1
#
_entry.id   AF-A0A098F299-F1
#
_cell.length_a   1.000
_cell.length_b   1.000
_cell.length_c   1.000
_cell.angle_alpha   90.00
_cell.angle_beta   90.00
_cell.angle_gamma   90.00
#
_symmetry.space_group_name_H-M   'P 1'
#
loop_
_entity.id
_entity.type
_entity.pdbx_description
1 polymer ?
#
loop_
_entity_poly.entity_id
_entity_poly.type
_entity_poly.pdbx_seq_one_letter_code
_entity_poly.pdbx_strand_id
1 'polypeptide(L)'
;MQKSALALIYLMTALLLISCSKENSTDGEKPGKKMKDGYTPEQVLEKAEKAFGKLDSLTVDLEISQTLKGSQAEKNVHLQTNARTDMLTDPVAFHQKSEIKMAGTDQNIESEAYYTEEGMYVYEGNQKQWVKYPPEKASIAISSSPQVNPAGELKKAAGVEGSLILAENADEYLVSITSKNAENSREIKEMITESMPSQIKENNAVMDKLSIHSFHYELAITKKDFYPSRMTAKAEMELLNAGKSVKMKQEMYGTYSNFNHIGSISVPDSIKAATANKD
;
A
#
# COMPACT_ATOMS: atom_id res chain seq x y z
N MET A 1 -24.13 -12.37 -16.35
CA MET A 1 -24.35 -11.08 -15.66
C MET A 1 -23.65 -11.03 -14.31
N GLN A 2 -23.84 -11.98 -13.39
CA GLN A 2 -23.03 -12.10 -12.15
C GLN A 2 -21.51 -11.99 -12.38
N LYS A 3 -20.99 -12.61 -13.46
CA LYS A 3 -19.57 -12.57 -13.87
C LYS A 3 -18.97 -11.16 -13.98
N SER A 4 -19.77 -10.14 -14.32
CA SER A 4 -19.30 -8.76 -14.53
C SER A 4 -19.06 -8.01 -13.22
N ALA A 5 -19.91 -8.25 -12.21
CA ALA A 5 -19.73 -7.68 -10.87
C ALA A 5 -18.56 -8.37 -10.14
N LEU A 6 -18.45 -9.70 -10.27
CA LEU A 6 -17.27 -10.42 -9.78
C LEU A 6 -15.99 -9.93 -10.47
N ALA A 7 -15.97 -9.65 -11.77
CA ALA A 7 -14.78 -9.13 -12.45
C ALA A 7 -14.31 -7.78 -11.89
N LEU A 8 -15.23 -6.89 -11.51
CA LEU A 8 -14.88 -5.61 -10.88
C LEU A 8 -14.36 -5.79 -9.45
N ILE A 9 -14.93 -6.73 -8.69
CA ILE A 9 -14.44 -7.10 -7.36
C ILE A 9 -13.08 -7.78 -7.45
N TYR A 10 -12.84 -8.67 -8.43
CA TYR A 10 -11.54 -9.31 -8.67
C TYR A 10 -10.45 -8.31 -9.05
N LEU A 11 -10.79 -7.35 -9.92
CA LEU A 11 -9.92 -6.21 -10.25
C LEU A 11 -9.58 -5.37 -9.00
N MET A 12 -10.48 -5.32 -8.01
CA MET A 12 -10.25 -4.64 -6.72
C MET A 12 -9.57 -5.51 -5.65
N THR A 13 -9.71 -6.84 -5.64
CA THR A 13 -8.93 -7.70 -4.72
C THR A 13 -7.47 -7.84 -5.18
N ALA A 14 -7.20 -7.60 -6.47
CA ALA A 14 -5.83 -7.48 -7.00
C ALA A 14 -5.09 -6.20 -6.53
N LEU A 15 -5.77 -5.22 -5.90
CA LEU A 15 -5.15 -4.01 -5.34
C LEU A 15 -4.16 -4.29 -4.18
N LEU A 16 -4.13 -5.52 -3.67
CA LEU A 16 -3.32 -5.94 -2.52
C LEU A 16 -1.95 -6.53 -2.90
N LEU A 17 -1.65 -6.55 -4.19
CA LEU A 17 -0.31 -6.78 -4.72
C LEU A 17 0.21 -5.46 -5.30
N ILE A 18 0.25 -4.47 -4.41
CA ILE A 18 1.43 -3.65 -4.12
C ILE A 18 1.99 -3.02 -5.45
N SER A 19 1.61 -1.73 -5.70
CA SER A 19 1.91 -0.70 -6.78
C SER A 19 2.99 0.45 -6.59
N CYS A 20 4.15 0.59 -7.28
CA CYS A 20 5.20 1.64 -7.03
C CYS A 20 6.09 2.07 -8.25
N SER A 21 7.17 2.87 -8.05
CA SER A 21 8.08 3.51 -9.05
C SER A 21 9.51 3.89 -8.54
N LYS A 22 10.44 4.26 -9.45
CA LYS A 22 11.82 4.77 -9.15
C LYS A 22 11.85 6.27 -8.84
N GLU A 23 12.77 6.71 -7.98
CA GLU A 23 13.02 8.13 -7.72
C GLU A 23 14.03 8.78 -8.67
N ASN A 24 13.80 10.07 -8.95
CA ASN A 24 14.81 11.04 -9.35
C ASN A 24 14.81 12.14 -8.28
N SER A 25 15.94 12.37 -7.63
CA SER A 25 16.10 13.39 -6.60
C SER A 25 16.30 14.79 -7.22
N THR A 26 15.45 15.76 -6.87
CA THR A 26 15.74 17.19 -7.06
C THR A 26 15.75 17.90 -5.72
N ASP A 27 16.90 18.48 -5.40
CA ASP A 27 17.17 19.26 -4.18
C ASP A 27 16.50 20.65 -4.25
N GLY A 28 16.02 21.15 -3.11
CA GLY A 28 15.12 22.31 -3.08
C GLY A 28 14.44 22.55 -1.74
N GLU A 29 15.19 22.54 -0.63
CA GLU A 29 14.63 22.68 0.72
C GLU A 29 14.07 24.10 1.00
N LYS A 30 12.79 24.19 1.37
CA LYS A 30 12.20 25.32 2.09
C LYS A 30 11.30 24.81 3.22
N PRO A 31 11.27 25.44 4.41
CA PRO A 31 10.80 24.76 5.61
C PRO A 31 9.32 25.01 5.92
N GLY A 32 8.63 23.94 6.32
CA GLY A 32 7.39 24.02 7.08
C GLY A 32 7.59 24.71 8.43
N LYS A 33 6.50 25.20 9.02
CA LYS A 33 6.54 26.03 10.23
C LYS A 33 6.97 25.20 11.45
N LYS A 34 8.18 25.44 11.98
CA LYS A 34 8.69 24.81 13.20
C LYS A 34 7.70 24.95 14.37
N MET A 35 7.50 23.86 15.10
CA MET A 35 6.97 23.96 16.48
C MET A 35 8.01 24.58 17.40
N LYS A 36 7.54 25.15 18.52
CA LYS A 36 8.24 26.24 19.23
C LYS A 36 9.68 25.91 19.67
N ASP A 37 9.98 24.63 19.91
CA ASP A 37 11.32 24.12 20.27
C ASP A 37 11.66 22.78 19.55
N GLY A 38 11.04 22.49 18.39
CA GLY A 38 11.08 21.17 17.74
C GLY A 38 11.49 21.13 16.26
N TYR A 39 11.46 19.92 15.68
CA TYR A 39 11.64 19.70 14.24
C TYR A 39 10.45 20.25 13.42
N THR A 40 10.66 20.46 12.11
CA THR A 40 9.55 20.60 11.15
C THR A 40 9.03 19.21 10.73
N PRO A 41 7.80 19.07 10.20
CA PRO A 41 7.35 17.79 9.66
C PRO A 41 8.29 17.23 8.58
N GLU A 42 8.85 18.07 7.71
CA GLU A 42 9.80 17.65 6.67
C GLU A 42 11.08 17.07 7.28
N GLN A 43 11.62 17.70 8.34
CA GLN A 43 12.80 17.20 9.06
C GLN A 43 12.53 15.87 9.78
N VAL A 44 11.31 15.63 10.26
CA VAL A 44 10.92 14.34 10.83
C VAL A 44 10.85 13.27 9.73
N LEU A 45 10.22 13.57 8.59
CA LEU A 45 10.14 12.63 7.45
C LEU A 45 11.51 12.29 6.88
N GLU A 46 12.40 13.28 6.69
CA GLU A 46 13.76 13.08 6.18
C GLU A 46 14.60 12.20 7.12
N LYS A 47 14.39 12.32 8.45
CA LYS A 47 15.03 11.45 9.44
C LYS A 47 14.48 10.03 9.40
N ALA A 48 13.16 9.88 9.27
CA ALA A 48 12.51 8.58 9.17
C ALA A 48 12.91 7.84 7.89
N GLU A 49 13.02 8.54 6.76
CA GLU A 49 13.54 8.03 5.50
C GLU A 49 15.00 7.56 5.62
N LYS A 50 15.86 8.34 6.27
CA LYS A 50 17.26 7.96 6.57
C LYS A 50 17.39 6.83 7.60
N ALA A 51 16.36 6.59 8.42
CA ALA A 51 16.32 5.47 9.36
C ALA A 51 15.81 4.20 8.67
N PHE A 52 14.75 4.30 7.86
CA PHE A 52 14.18 3.22 7.07
C PHE A 52 15.19 2.66 6.05
N GLY A 53 15.94 3.53 5.37
CA GLY A 53 17.02 3.13 4.45
C GLY A 53 18.24 2.47 5.10
N LYS A 54 18.18 2.18 6.42
CA LYS A 54 19.18 1.41 7.19
C LYS A 54 18.58 0.18 7.88
N LEU A 55 17.33 -0.16 7.56
CA LEU A 55 16.73 -1.40 8.01
C LEU A 55 17.23 -2.54 7.12
N ASP A 56 17.75 -3.60 7.74
CA ASP A 56 18.05 -4.87 7.07
C ASP A 56 16.76 -5.67 6.86
N SER A 57 15.81 -5.53 7.79
CA SER A 57 14.52 -6.22 7.77
C SER A 57 13.43 -5.53 8.59
N LEU A 58 12.17 -5.86 8.30
CA LEU A 58 11.01 -5.45 9.09
C LEU A 58 9.79 -6.37 8.83
N THR A 59 8.83 -6.32 9.75
CA THR A 59 7.48 -6.85 9.57
C THR A 59 6.50 -5.67 9.43
N VAL A 60 5.55 -5.79 8.51
CA VAL A 60 4.39 -4.88 8.37
C VAL A 60 3.10 -5.69 8.50
N ASP A 61 2.26 -5.34 9.45
CA ASP A 61 0.88 -5.83 9.55
C ASP A 61 -0.07 -4.71 9.06
N LEU A 62 -1.00 -5.04 8.16
CA LEU A 62 -1.95 -4.13 7.50
C LEU A 62 -3.40 -4.61 7.67
N GLU A 63 -4.27 -3.72 8.12
CA GLU A 63 -5.73 -3.90 8.13
C GLU A 63 -6.36 -2.91 7.14
N ILE A 64 -7.15 -3.40 6.18
CA ILE A 64 -7.78 -2.58 5.12
C ILE A 64 -9.28 -2.83 5.09
N SER A 65 -10.04 -1.78 5.36
CA SER A 65 -11.50 -1.73 5.39
C SER A 65 -12.00 -0.94 4.17
N GLN A 66 -12.57 -1.64 3.20
CA GLN A 66 -13.02 -1.05 1.93
C GLN A 66 -14.54 -1.22 1.76
N THR A 67 -15.23 -0.14 1.40
CA THR A 67 -16.68 -0.13 1.16
C THR A 67 -16.99 0.44 -0.21
N LEU A 68 -17.63 -0.35 -1.07
CA LEU A 68 -18.06 0.05 -2.41
C LEU A 68 -19.58 0.23 -2.44
N LYS A 69 -20.03 1.33 -3.04
CA LYS A 69 -21.45 1.67 -3.22
C LYS A 69 -21.69 2.10 -4.67
N GLY A 70 -22.49 1.36 -5.45
CA GLY A 70 -22.68 1.66 -6.87
C GLY A 70 -23.66 0.75 -7.62
N SER A 71 -24.19 1.26 -8.74
CA SER A 71 -25.45 0.88 -9.42
C SER A 71 -25.64 -0.54 -10.01
N GLN A 72 -24.84 -1.53 -9.59
CA GLN A 72 -25.00 -2.96 -9.94
C GLN A 72 -24.93 -3.87 -8.71
N ALA A 73 -24.48 -3.37 -7.56
CA ALA A 73 -24.52 -4.08 -6.30
C ALA A 73 -25.81 -3.68 -5.57
N GLU A 74 -26.78 -4.58 -5.46
CA GLU A 74 -28.03 -4.35 -4.70
C GLU A 74 -27.79 -4.09 -3.20
N LYS A 75 -26.57 -4.36 -2.73
CA LYS A 75 -26.08 -4.11 -1.37
C LYS A 75 -24.70 -3.46 -1.46
N ASN A 76 -24.34 -2.65 -0.47
CA ASN A 76 -22.95 -2.18 -0.33
C ASN A 76 -22.03 -3.40 -0.21
N VAL A 77 -20.96 -3.45 -1.03
CA VAL A 77 -19.93 -4.48 -0.87
C VAL A 77 -18.94 -3.96 0.17
N HIS A 78 -18.67 -4.75 1.20
CA HIS A 78 -17.71 -4.41 2.23
C HIS A 78 -16.66 -5.51 2.31
N LEU A 79 -15.40 -5.13 2.12
CA LEU A 79 -14.24 -6.00 2.12
C LEU A 79 -13.38 -5.64 3.34
N GLN A 80 -12.98 -6.66 4.08
CA GLN A 80 -11.97 -6.57 5.14
C GLN A 80 -10.77 -7.38 4.69
N THR A 81 -9.60 -6.76 4.66
CA THR A 81 -8.33 -7.43 4.38
C THR A 81 -7.43 -7.32 5.59
N ASN A 82 -6.88 -8.45 6.01
CA ASN A 82 -5.71 -8.48 6.88
C ASN A 82 -4.52 -8.98 6.06
N ALA A 83 -3.39 -8.31 6.12
CA ALA A 83 -2.15 -8.75 5.49
C ALA A 83 -0.98 -8.61 6.46
N ARG A 84 -0.07 -9.57 6.43
CA ARG A 84 1.21 -9.54 7.15
C ARG A 84 2.32 -9.81 6.17
N THR A 85 3.32 -8.94 6.15
CA THR A 85 4.48 -9.02 5.26
C THR A 85 5.77 -8.93 6.07
N ASP A 86 6.54 -10.00 6.07
CA ASP A 86 7.93 -10.04 6.55
C ASP A 86 8.85 -9.74 5.37
N MET A 87 9.83 -8.85 5.54
CA MET A 87 10.62 -8.28 4.45
C MET A 87 12.11 -8.15 4.80
N LEU A 88 12.98 -8.45 3.83
CA LEU A 88 14.41 -8.17 3.80
C LEU A 88 14.69 -7.10 2.75
N THR A 89 15.63 -6.19 3.04
CA THR A 89 16.01 -5.09 2.13
C THR A 89 17.23 -5.43 1.27
N ASP A 90 18.18 -6.21 1.77
CA ASP A 90 19.36 -6.68 1.03
C ASP A 90 19.75 -8.13 1.43
N PRO A 91 19.64 -9.12 0.53
CA PRO A 91 18.95 -9.05 -0.76
C PRO A 91 17.43 -8.85 -0.56
N VAL A 92 16.78 -8.17 -1.50
CA VAL A 92 15.33 -7.94 -1.45
C VAL A 92 14.59 -9.28 -1.49
N ALA A 93 13.88 -9.61 -0.42
CA ALA A 93 13.03 -10.78 -0.30
C ALA A 93 11.83 -10.47 0.59
N PHE A 94 10.70 -11.15 0.39
CA PHE A 94 9.56 -11.02 1.29
C PHE A 94 8.73 -12.30 1.38
N HIS A 95 8.00 -12.41 2.48
CA HIS A 95 6.93 -13.37 2.69
C HIS A 95 5.68 -12.61 3.10
N GLN A 96 4.62 -12.72 2.31
CA GLN A 96 3.33 -12.09 2.58
C GLN A 96 2.25 -13.15 2.76
N LYS A 97 1.43 -13.00 3.79
CA LYS A 97 0.15 -13.69 3.97
C LYS A 97 -0.96 -12.65 3.99
N SER A 98 -2.04 -12.88 3.26
CA SER A 98 -3.23 -12.05 3.34
C SER A 98 -4.52 -12.85 3.29
N GLU A 99 -5.54 -12.28 3.92
CA GLU A 99 -6.88 -12.83 4.04
C GLU A 99 -7.89 -11.74 3.68
N ILE A 100 -8.76 -12.01 2.71
CA ILE A 100 -9.80 -11.09 2.26
C ILE A 100 -11.18 -11.68 2.58
N LYS A 101 -11.94 -11.00 3.43
CA LYS A 101 -13.30 -11.35 3.84
C LYS A 101 -14.32 -10.42 3.20
N MET A 102 -15.34 -10.99 2.54
CA MET A 102 -16.49 -10.22 2.04
C MET A 102 -17.64 -10.28 3.06
N ALA A 103 -17.91 -9.16 3.74
CA ALA A 103 -18.89 -9.11 4.81
C ALA A 103 -20.31 -9.43 4.34
N GLY A 104 -21.04 -10.21 5.15
CA GLY A 104 -22.37 -10.73 4.80
C GLY A 104 -22.33 -11.96 3.88
N THR A 105 -21.16 -12.59 3.73
CA THR A 105 -20.97 -13.87 3.04
C THR A 105 -19.95 -14.72 3.79
N ASP A 106 -19.96 -16.04 3.55
CA ASP A 106 -18.90 -16.95 4.03
C ASP A 106 -17.66 -16.98 3.10
N GLN A 107 -17.52 -15.99 2.20
CA GLN A 107 -16.39 -15.92 1.28
C GLN A 107 -15.15 -15.38 1.99
N ASN A 108 -14.18 -16.27 2.18
CA ASN A 108 -12.82 -15.95 2.60
C ASN A 108 -11.85 -16.29 1.45
N ILE A 109 -11.00 -15.34 1.06
CA ILE A 109 -9.96 -15.56 0.05
C ILE A 109 -8.61 -15.39 0.74
N GLU A 110 -7.93 -16.51 0.96
CA GLU A 110 -6.56 -16.54 1.44
C GLU A 110 -5.58 -16.43 0.25
N SER A 111 -4.51 -15.68 0.46
CA SER A 111 -3.38 -15.57 -0.45
C SER A 111 -2.08 -15.63 0.34
N GLU A 112 -1.07 -16.28 -0.23
CA GLU A 112 0.27 -16.33 0.33
C GLU A 112 1.27 -16.14 -0.81
N ALA A 113 2.28 -15.32 -0.60
CA ALA A 113 3.30 -15.02 -1.60
C ALA A 113 4.69 -15.04 -0.96
N TYR A 114 5.65 -15.67 -1.65
CA TYR A 114 7.07 -15.56 -1.35
C TYR A 114 7.77 -14.91 -2.53
N TYR A 115 8.73 -14.03 -2.25
CA TYR A 115 9.71 -13.59 -3.22
C TYR A 115 11.12 -13.78 -2.67
N THR A 116 11.98 -14.35 -3.51
CA THR A 116 13.39 -14.61 -3.27
C THR A 116 14.13 -14.52 -4.62
N GLU A 117 15.45 -14.66 -4.62
CA GLU A 117 16.25 -14.79 -5.84
C GLU A 117 15.80 -15.95 -6.75
N GLU A 118 15.12 -16.97 -6.21
CA GLU A 118 14.56 -18.11 -6.97
C GLU A 118 13.31 -17.75 -7.79
N GLY A 119 12.78 -16.54 -7.64
CA GLY A 119 11.54 -16.04 -8.24
C GLY A 119 10.43 -15.78 -7.22
N MET A 120 9.22 -15.54 -7.73
CA MET A 120 8.03 -15.32 -6.91
C MET A 120 7.12 -16.55 -6.95
N TYR A 121 6.63 -16.98 -5.79
CA TYR A 121 5.70 -18.09 -5.63
C TYR A 121 4.42 -17.53 -5.02
N VAL A 122 3.27 -17.76 -5.66
CA VAL A 122 1.97 -17.24 -5.21
C VAL A 122 0.97 -18.38 -5.08
N TYR A 123 0.26 -18.39 -3.95
CA TYR A 123 -0.87 -19.26 -3.72
C TYR A 123 -2.14 -18.61 -4.25
N GLU A 124 -2.68 -19.18 -5.33
CA GLU A 124 -3.96 -18.76 -5.88
C GLU A 124 -5.10 -19.46 -5.13
N GLY A 125 -5.60 -18.86 -4.04
CA GLY A 125 -6.63 -19.47 -3.19
C GLY A 125 -7.89 -19.97 -3.94
N ASN A 126 -8.25 -19.33 -5.05
CA ASN A 126 -9.35 -19.75 -5.93
C ASN A 126 -9.08 -21.07 -6.67
N GLN A 127 -7.83 -21.29 -7.11
CA GLN A 127 -7.38 -22.50 -7.81
C GLN A 127 -6.75 -23.52 -6.87
N LYS A 128 -6.55 -23.16 -5.59
CA LYS A 128 -5.93 -23.96 -4.52
C LYS A 128 -4.58 -24.55 -4.92
N GLN A 129 -3.77 -23.75 -5.62
CA GLN A 129 -2.48 -24.15 -6.15
C GLN A 129 -1.43 -23.07 -5.93
N TRP A 130 -0.18 -23.52 -5.89
CA TRP A 130 0.98 -22.64 -6.06
C TRP A 130 1.28 -22.45 -7.54
N VAL A 131 1.63 -21.21 -7.89
CA VAL A 131 2.13 -20.77 -9.19
C VAL A 131 3.49 -20.13 -8.97
N LYS A 132 4.48 -20.49 -9.79
CA LYS A 132 5.79 -19.83 -9.83
C LYS A 132 5.81 -18.82 -10.97
N TYR A 133 6.30 -17.62 -10.68
CA TYR A 133 6.63 -16.61 -11.67
C TYR A 133 8.16 -16.49 -11.77
N PRO A 134 8.75 -16.57 -12.98
CA PRO A 134 10.19 -16.40 -13.18
C PRO A 134 10.71 -15.06 -12.64
N PRO A 135 11.98 -14.97 -12.21
CA PRO A 135 12.58 -13.75 -11.67
C PRO A 135 12.38 -12.49 -12.52
N GLU A 136 12.36 -12.59 -13.85
CA GLU A 136 12.06 -11.45 -14.73
C GLU A 136 10.63 -10.90 -14.55
N LYS A 137 9.63 -11.77 -14.40
CA LYS A 137 8.23 -11.36 -14.18
C LYS A 137 7.98 -10.93 -12.73
N ALA A 138 8.64 -11.62 -11.79
CA ALA A 138 8.63 -11.30 -10.37
C ALA A 138 9.25 -9.91 -10.12
N SER A 139 10.44 -9.65 -10.67
CA SER A 139 11.10 -8.34 -10.55
C SER A 139 10.30 -7.23 -11.21
N ILE A 140 9.54 -7.48 -12.29
CA ILE A 140 8.55 -6.50 -12.79
C ILE A 140 7.48 -6.23 -11.73
N ALA A 141 6.82 -7.27 -11.19
CA ALA A 141 5.78 -7.13 -10.15
C ALA A 141 6.28 -6.44 -8.86
N ILE A 142 7.59 -6.50 -8.58
CA ILE A 142 8.21 -6.01 -7.35
C ILE A 142 8.89 -4.65 -7.54
N SER A 143 9.44 -4.40 -8.73
CA SER A 143 9.72 -3.02 -9.19
C SER A 143 8.44 -2.20 -9.35
N SER A 144 7.29 -2.88 -9.42
CA SER A 144 5.99 -2.27 -9.30
C SER A 144 5.41 -2.36 -7.88
N SER A 145 6.18 -2.53 -6.79
CA SER A 145 5.66 -2.76 -5.42
C SER A 145 6.05 -1.73 -4.33
N PRO A 146 5.13 -1.15 -3.52
CA PRO A 146 5.46 -0.40 -2.34
C PRO A 146 5.80 -1.36 -1.20
N GLN A 147 7.02 -1.86 -1.29
CA GLN A 147 7.88 -1.96 -0.12
C GLN A 147 8.29 -0.55 0.35
N VAL A 148 7.33 0.38 0.38
CA VAL A 148 7.61 1.81 0.49
C VAL A 148 7.87 2.17 1.94
N ASN A 149 8.99 2.85 2.11
CA ASN A 149 9.22 3.77 3.21
C ASN A 149 8.02 4.74 3.33
N PRO A 150 7.12 4.59 4.33
CA PRO A 150 5.90 5.40 4.40
C PRO A 150 6.22 6.89 4.59
N ALA A 151 7.40 7.25 5.11
CA ALA A 151 7.82 8.64 5.22
C ALA A 151 8.12 9.26 3.84
N GLY A 152 8.70 8.49 2.91
CA GLY A 152 8.92 8.90 1.53
C GLY A 152 7.62 9.06 0.75
N GLU A 153 6.64 8.18 0.98
CA GLU A 153 5.29 8.25 0.42
C GLU A 153 4.58 9.56 0.84
N LEU A 154 4.57 9.85 2.14
CA LEU A 154 3.96 11.05 2.70
C LEU A 154 4.71 12.32 2.25
N LYS A 155 6.03 12.27 2.12
CA LYS A 155 6.88 13.36 1.59
C LYS A 155 6.57 13.66 0.11
N LYS A 156 6.31 12.65 -0.72
CA LYS A 156 5.85 12.84 -2.12
C LYS A 156 4.46 13.47 -2.17
N ALA A 157 3.52 12.98 -1.36
CA ALA A 157 2.17 13.53 -1.26
C ALA A 157 2.15 14.99 -0.74
N ALA A 158 3.15 15.37 0.04
CA ALA A 158 3.35 16.72 0.59
C ALA A 158 3.87 17.77 -0.41
N GLY A 159 3.93 17.47 -1.71
CA GLY A 159 4.33 18.44 -2.76
C GLY A 159 3.51 19.74 -2.78
N VAL A 160 2.40 19.81 -2.05
CA VAL A 160 1.74 21.05 -1.64
C VAL A 160 2.44 21.65 -0.41
N GLU A 161 3.37 22.59 -0.63
CA GLU A 161 4.07 23.33 0.43
C GLU A 161 3.10 23.81 1.53
N GLY A 162 3.40 23.48 2.79
CA GLY A 162 2.62 23.92 3.96
C GLY A 162 1.35 23.10 4.27
N SER A 163 1.11 21.98 3.59
CA SER A 163 -0.02 21.08 3.87
C SER A 163 0.23 20.06 5.02
N LEU A 164 1.49 19.83 5.39
CA LEU A 164 1.87 18.90 6.45
C LEU A 164 1.58 19.47 7.85
N ILE A 165 0.96 18.63 8.68
CA ILE A 165 0.72 18.88 10.09
C ILE A 165 1.67 17.99 10.90
N LEU A 166 2.43 18.59 11.81
CA LEU A 166 3.20 17.88 12.84
C LEU A 166 2.49 18.01 14.19
N ALA A 167 2.15 16.88 14.79
CA ALA A 167 1.86 16.76 16.22
C ALA A 167 2.89 15.84 16.88
N GLU A 168 2.90 15.77 18.21
CA GLU A 168 3.77 14.86 18.94
C GLU A 168 3.15 14.41 20.26
N ASN A 169 3.53 13.23 20.73
CA ASN A 169 3.23 12.72 22.07
C ASN A 169 4.55 12.48 22.84
N ALA A 170 4.54 11.69 23.92
CA ALA A 170 5.74 11.39 24.69
C ALA A 170 6.81 10.63 23.86
N ASP A 171 6.37 9.68 23.03
CA ASP A 171 7.21 8.66 22.40
C ASP A 171 7.34 8.83 20.88
N GLU A 172 6.46 9.62 20.25
CA GLU A 172 6.30 9.68 18.80
C GLU A 172 6.07 11.10 18.26
N TYR A 173 6.53 11.32 17.03
CA TYR A 173 6.05 12.36 16.13
C TYR A 173 4.90 11.82 15.28
N LEU A 174 3.87 12.63 15.04
CA LEU A 174 2.74 12.32 14.17
C LEU A 174 2.77 13.31 13.01
N VAL A 175 3.16 12.84 11.83
CA VAL A 175 3.16 13.66 10.61
C VAL A 175 1.95 13.28 9.78
N SER A 176 1.13 14.25 9.38
CA SER A 176 -0.06 13.98 8.57
C SER A 176 -0.31 15.01 7.48
N ILE A 177 -1.03 14.57 6.44
CA ILE A 177 -1.66 15.42 5.43
C ILE A 177 -3.17 15.14 5.44
N THR A 178 -3.99 16.17 5.28
CA THR A 178 -5.46 16.03 5.22
C THR A 178 -6.05 17.01 4.21
N SER A 179 -6.90 16.50 3.31
CA SER A 179 -7.69 17.30 2.39
C SER A 179 -9.16 16.88 2.40
N LYS A 180 -10.05 17.87 2.49
CA LYS A 180 -11.52 17.71 2.36
C LYS A 180 -12.06 18.06 0.96
N ASN A 181 -11.15 18.35 0.03
CA ASN A 181 -11.43 18.56 -1.38
C ASN A 181 -10.14 18.21 -2.14
N ALA A 182 -9.86 16.91 -2.26
CA ALA A 182 -8.64 16.40 -2.91
C ALA A 182 -8.76 16.32 -4.43
N GLU A 183 -9.92 16.65 -5.02
CA GLU A 183 -10.17 16.54 -6.47
C GLU A 183 -9.16 17.33 -7.33
N ASN A 184 -8.60 18.41 -6.77
CA ASN A 184 -7.65 19.29 -7.45
C ASN A 184 -6.17 19.09 -7.05
N SER A 185 -5.85 18.22 -6.07
CA SER A 185 -4.44 17.92 -5.78
C SER A 185 -3.93 16.87 -6.76
N ARG A 186 -2.99 17.28 -7.59
CA ARG A 186 -2.28 16.42 -8.53
C ARG A 186 -1.43 15.38 -7.78
N GLU A 187 -0.87 15.76 -6.65
CA GLU A 187 0.05 14.99 -5.81
C GLU A 187 -0.69 13.87 -5.09
N ILE A 188 -1.87 14.16 -4.50
CA ILE A 188 -2.73 13.14 -3.89
C ILE A 188 -3.30 12.20 -4.98
N LYS A 189 -3.64 12.74 -6.16
CA LYS A 189 -4.03 11.91 -7.32
C LYS A 189 -2.91 10.98 -7.76
N GLU A 190 -1.67 11.46 -7.82
CA GLU A 190 -0.50 10.67 -8.19
C GLU A 190 -0.21 9.60 -7.13
N MET A 191 -0.17 9.94 -5.83
CA MET A 191 0.01 8.97 -4.74
C MET A 191 -1.04 7.85 -4.79
N ILE A 192 -2.33 8.20 -4.93
CA ILE A 192 -3.41 7.22 -5.02
C ILE A 192 -3.29 6.38 -6.30
N THR A 193 -2.97 7.00 -7.45
CA THR A 193 -2.74 6.29 -8.72
C THR A 193 -1.54 5.34 -8.62
N GLU A 194 -0.45 5.76 -7.98
CA GLU A 194 0.73 4.94 -7.77
C GLU A 194 0.40 3.72 -6.91
N SER A 195 -0.51 3.82 -5.94
CA SER A 195 -0.96 2.67 -5.15
C SER A 195 -1.82 1.64 -5.93
N MET A 196 -2.38 2.00 -7.10
CA MET A 196 -3.20 1.08 -7.91
C MET A 196 -2.36 0.09 -8.73
N PRO A 197 -2.86 -1.11 -9.12
CA PRO A 197 -2.21 -2.01 -10.06
C PRO A 197 -1.93 -1.35 -11.42
N SER A 198 -0.83 -1.76 -12.08
CA SER A 198 -0.40 -1.22 -13.38
C SER A 198 -1.48 -1.25 -14.46
N GLN A 199 -2.29 -2.33 -14.52
CA GLN A 199 -3.38 -2.46 -15.49
C GLN A 199 -4.49 -1.40 -15.30
N ILE A 200 -4.57 -0.79 -14.11
CA ILE A 200 -5.47 0.33 -13.83
C ILE A 200 -4.76 1.67 -14.08
N LYS A 201 -3.48 1.82 -13.67
CA LYS A 201 -2.66 3.02 -13.95
C LYS A 201 -2.59 3.36 -15.44
N GLU A 202 -2.38 2.35 -16.28
CA GLU A 202 -2.26 2.48 -17.74
C GLU A 202 -3.58 2.88 -18.42
N ASN A 203 -4.71 2.86 -17.69
CA ASN A 203 -6.02 3.22 -18.21
C ASN A 203 -6.39 4.67 -17.88
N ASN A 204 -5.85 5.61 -18.68
CA ASN A 204 -6.15 7.05 -18.56
C ASN A 204 -7.65 7.35 -18.47
N ALA A 205 -8.49 6.60 -19.18
CA ALA A 205 -9.95 6.80 -19.18
C ALA A 205 -10.65 6.39 -17.86
N VAL A 206 -9.94 5.71 -16.94
CA VAL A 206 -10.36 5.49 -15.54
C VAL A 206 -9.84 6.63 -14.66
N MET A 207 -8.60 7.08 -14.87
CA MET A 207 -7.98 8.18 -14.11
C MET A 207 -8.71 9.51 -14.32
N ASP A 208 -9.07 9.85 -15.56
CA ASP A 208 -9.84 11.06 -15.91
C ASP A 208 -11.23 11.11 -15.24
N LYS A 209 -11.71 9.97 -14.74
CA LYS A 209 -13.04 9.78 -14.16
C LYS A 209 -13.01 9.53 -12.65
N LEU A 210 -11.84 9.68 -12.03
CA LEU A 210 -11.61 9.52 -10.60
C LEU A 210 -11.70 10.88 -9.88
N SER A 211 -12.74 11.04 -9.08
CA SER A 211 -12.85 12.08 -8.05
C SER A 211 -12.34 11.56 -6.70
N ILE A 212 -11.64 12.41 -5.95
CA ILE A 212 -11.20 12.14 -4.58
C ILE A 212 -11.81 13.22 -3.69
N HIS A 213 -12.88 12.86 -2.99
CA HIS A 213 -13.66 13.76 -2.15
C HIS A 213 -12.88 14.14 -0.89
N SER A 214 -12.31 13.14 -0.21
CA SER A 214 -11.45 13.38 0.96
C SER A 214 -10.26 12.42 0.99
N PHE A 215 -9.19 12.91 1.61
CA PHE A 215 -7.95 12.16 1.82
C PHE A 215 -7.35 12.55 3.18
N HIS A 216 -6.87 11.56 3.91
CA HIS A 216 -6.08 11.72 5.13
C HIS A 216 -5.01 10.63 5.16
N TYR A 217 -3.79 10.99 5.50
CA TYR A 217 -2.71 10.05 5.77
C TYR A 217 -1.94 10.58 6.98
N GLU A 218 -1.75 9.74 7.99
CA GLU A 218 -0.93 9.99 9.17
C GLU A 218 0.12 8.89 9.31
N LEU A 219 1.35 9.29 9.60
CA LEU A 219 2.46 8.43 9.94
C LEU A 219 2.98 8.78 11.33
N ALA A 220 2.95 7.80 12.24
CA ALA A 220 3.60 7.90 13.53
C ALA A 220 5.04 7.38 13.44
N ILE A 221 5.97 8.16 13.99
CA ILE A 221 7.41 7.96 13.89
C ILE A 221 7.98 8.02 15.30
N THR A 222 8.70 6.99 15.73
CA THR A 222 9.30 6.92 17.06
C THR A 222 10.34 8.03 17.27
N LYS A 223 10.34 8.67 18.44
CA LYS A 223 11.34 9.68 18.82
C LYS A 223 12.72 9.09 19.09
N LYS A 224 12.80 7.79 19.37
CA LYS A 224 14.01 7.06 19.75
C LYS A 224 14.93 6.78 18.55
N ASP A 225 14.37 6.21 17.49
CA ASP A 225 15.11 5.67 16.34
C ASP A 225 14.59 6.18 14.98
N PHE A 226 13.52 7.00 14.97
CA PHE A 226 12.84 7.49 13.76
C PHE A 226 12.26 6.39 12.87
N TYR A 227 12.03 5.20 13.41
CA TYR A 227 11.29 4.15 12.70
C TYR A 227 9.79 4.49 12.65
N PRO A 228 9.09 4.11 11.56
CA PRO A 228 7.63 4.15 11.56
C PRO A 228 7.11 3.19 12.64
N SER A 229 6.08 3.58 13.39
CA SER A 229 5.41 2.68 14.36
C SER A 229 4.04 2.25 13.82
N ARG A 230 3.25 3.21 13.33
CA ARG A 230 1.96 3.00 12.70
C ARG A 230 1.71 3.99 11.57
N MET A 231 0.87 3.57 10.62
CA MET A 231 0.33 4.40 9.54
C MET A 231 -1.19 4.31 9.57
N THR A 232 -1.87 5.39 9.22
CA THR A 232 -3.33 5.42 9.04
C THR A 232 -3.65 6.23 7.80
N ALA A 233 -4.32 5.60 6.82
CA ALA A 233 -4.78 6.27 5.61
C ALA A 233 -6.30 6.13 5.47
N LYS A 234 -6.97 7.21 5.07
CA LYS A 234 -8.41 7.24 4.82
C LYS A 234 -8.70 8.03 3.55
N ALA A 235 -9.48 7.45 2.65
CA ALA A 235 -9.84 8.07 1.39
C ALA A 235 -11.31 7.82 1.04
N GLU A 236 -11.97 8.87 0.53
CA GLU A 236 -13.29 8.77 -0.09
C GLU A 236 -13.17 9.18 -1.55
N MET A 237 -13.48 8.23 -2.44
CA MET A 237 -13.31 8.34 -3.88
C MET A 237 -14.61 8.05 -4.63
N GLU A 238 -14.69 8.52 -5.86
CA GLU A 238 -15.81 8.26 -6.76
C GLU A 238 -15.29 8.05 -8.18
N LEU A 239 -15.68 6.93 -8.78
CA LEU A 239 -15.32 6.58 -10.15
C LEU A 239 -16.58 6.59 -11.02
N LEU A 240 -16.56 7.37 -12.10
CA LEU A 240 -17.61 7.34 -13.12
C LEU A 240 -17.28 6.30 -14.19
N ASN A 241 -18.04 5.21 -14.27
CA ASN A 241 -17.87 4.16 -15.28
C ASN A 241 -19.17 3.98 -16.08
N ALA A 242 -19.11 4.11 -17.41
CA ALA A 242 -20.27 3.99 -18.31
C ALA A 242 -21.50 4.81 -17.87
N GLY A 243 -21.29 6.06 -17.41
CA GLY A 243 -22.35 6.95 -16.91
C GLY A 243 -22.89 6.59 -15.51
N LYS A 244 -22.30 5.59 -14.84
CA LYS A 244 -22.69 5.13 -13.51
C LYS A 244 -21.60 5.45 -12.49
N SER A 245 -22.00 6.05 -11.37
CA SER A 245 -21.11 6.30 -10.23
C SER A 245 -20.89 5.04 -9.40
N VAL A 246 -19.63 4.81 -9.02
CA VAL A 246 -19.20 3.88 -7.97
C VAL A 246 -18.44 4.70 -6.93
N LYS A 247 -19.00 4.84 -5.74
CA LYS A 247 -18.33 5.48 -4.60
C LYS A 247 -17.57 4.44 -3.79
N MET A 248 -16.38 4.81 -3.35
CA MET A 248 -15.49 3.96 -2.57
C MET A 248 -15.04 4.70 -1.32
N LYS A 249 -15.17 4.07 -0.16
CA LYS A 249 -14.53 4.50 1.08
C LYS A 249 -13.48 3.46 1.47
N GLN A 250 -12.26 3.90 1.72
CA GLN A 250 -11.15 3.06 2.15
C GLN A 250 -10.59 3.62 3.46
N GLU A 251 -10.40 2.73 4.44
CA GLU A 251 -9.62 2.99 5.64
C GLU A 251 -8.54 1.91 5.75
N MET A 252 -7.31 2.32 6.02
CA MET A 252 -6.14 1.45 6.12
C MET A 252 -5.41 1.80 7.41
N TYR A 253 -5.04 0.78 8.16
CA TYR A 253 -4.22 0.87 9.37
C TYR A 253 -3.02 -0.06 9.18
N GLY A 254 -1.82 0.46 9.39
CA GLY A 254 -0.59 -0.32 9.33
C GLY A 254 0.21 -0.22 10.62
N THR A 255 0.87 -1.30 11.02
CA THR A 255 1.85 -1.31 12.10
C THR A 255 3.16 -1.90 11.62
N TYR A 256 4.27 -1.29 12.02
CA TYR A 256 5.62 -1.66 11.62
C TYR A 256 6.38 -2.18 12.84
N SER A 257 7.06 -3.32 12.70
CA SER A 257 7.71 -4.01 13.82
C SER A 257 8.87 -4.89 13.36
N ASN A 258 9.47 -5.64 14.29
CA ASN A 258 10.46 -6.70 13.99
C ASN A 258 11.71 -6.21 13.21
N PHE A 259 12.07 -4.94 13.43
CA PHE A 259 13.19 -4.28 12.75
C PHE A 259 14.51 -5.01 12.97
N ASN A 260 15.21 -5.36 11.89
CA ASN A 260 16.53 -6.00 11.88
C ASN A 260 16.59 -7.35 12.64
N HIS A 261 15.47 -8.07 12.70
CA HIS A 261 15.34 -9.35 13.40
C HIS A 261 15.02 -10.56 12.49
N ILE A 262 14.70 -10.33 11.21
CA ILE A 262 14.55 -11.39 10.21
C ILE A 262 15.92 -11.60 9.53
N GLY A 263 16.46 -12.82 9.61
CA GLY A 263 17.79 -13.14 9.04
C GLY A 263 17.76 -13.77 7.64
N SER A 264 16.64 -14.38 7.24
CA SER A 264 16.48 -15.04 5.94
C SER A 264 15.02 -15.29 5.63
N ILE A 265 14.61 -15.18 4.37
CA ILE A 265 13.30 -15.61 3.88
C ILE A 265 13.54 -16.65 2.79
N SER A 266 12.96 -17.85 2.97
CA SER A 266 13.14 -18.98 2.06
C SER A 266 11.80 -19.63 1.73
N VAL A 267 11.68 -20.15 0.50
CA VAL A 267 10.48 -20.82 0.03
C VAL A 267 10.48 -22.27 0.54
N PRO A 268 9.43 -22.75 1.21
CA PRO A 268 9.29 -24.15 1.63
C PRO A 268 9.45 -25.16 0.48
N ASP A 269 10.17 -26.26 0.70
CA ASP A 269 10.42 -27.30 -0.33
C ASP A 269 9.13 -27.92 -0.90
N SER A 270 8.07 -28.00 -0.09
CA SER A 270 6.75 -28.46 -0.53
C SER A 270 6.13 -27.55 -1.60
N ILE A 271 6.37 -26.24 -1.51
CA ILE A 271 5.92 -25.24 -2.50
C ILE A 271 6.77 -25.35 -3.76
N LYS A 272 8.10 -25.46 -3.62
CA LYS A 272 9.01 -25.67 -4.76
C LYS A 272 8.59 -26.90 -5.57
N ALA A 273 8.42 -28.05 -4.90
CA ALA A 273 8.00 -29.30 -5.52
C ALA A 273 6.61 -29.22 -6.19
N ALA A 274 5.66 -28.48 -5.60
CA ALA A 274 4.33 -28.28 -6.19
C ALA A 274 4.35 -27.44 -7.48
N THR A 275 5.36 -26.59 -7.67
CA THR A 275 5.54 -25.77 -8.88
C THR A 275 6.46 -26.37 -9.94
N ALA A 276 7.41 -27.22 -9.55
CA ALA A 276 8.45 -27.76 -10.44
C ALA A 276 7.96 -28.64 -11.62
N ASN A 277 6.68 -29.03 -11.63
CA ASN A 277 6.08 -29.86 -12.69
C ASN A 277 5.17 -29.03 -13.65
N LYS A 278 5.31 -27.70 -13.68
CA LYS A 278 4.44 -26.79 -14.45
C LYS A 278 5.19 -25.79 -15.35
N ASP A 279 6.52 -25.82 -15.34
CA ASP A 279 7.40 -25.12 -16.29
C ASP A 279 7.61 -25.98 -17.57
#